data_AF-A0A067KPA6-F1
#
_entry.id   AF-A0A067KPA6-F1
#
_cell.length_a   1.000
_cell.length_b   1.000
_cell.length_c   1.000
_cell.angle_alpha   90.00
_cell.angle_beta   90.00
_cell.angle_gamma   90.00
#
_symmetry.space_group_name_H-M   'P 1'
#
loop_
_entity.id
_entity.type
_entity.pdbx_description
1 polymer ?
#
loop_
_entity_poly.entity_id
_entity_poly.type
_entity_poly.pdbx_seq_one_letter_code
_entity_poly.pdbx_strand_id
1 'polypeptide(L)'
;MAQQIANHREQAEIYNEGSLCKQKSIQLLGELGLPKGLLPLDDIVEVGYNRTTGFVWLKQKKRTEHKFRAIGRNVSYDTEVTAIVKDRQMRRVTGVKSKEFLLWVTISDIYIDSGDLTKITFGNPTGISRTFPVSAFELEEEQEAKK
;
A
#
# COMPACT_ATOMS: atom_id res chain seq x y z
N MET A 1 -5.39 22.01 -2.50
CA MET A 1 -5.04 20.58 -2.32
C MET A 1 -4.65 20.24 -0.89
N ALA A 2 -3.77 21.01 -0.22
CA ALA A 2 -3.40 20.77 1.18
C ALA A 2 -4.56 20.83 2.20
N GLN A 3 -5.54 21.73 2.00
CA GLN A 3 -6.70 21.88 2.89
C GLN A 3 -7.59 20.62 2.98
N GLN A 4 -7.67 19.82 1.91
CA GLN A 4 -8.52 18.63 1.92
C GLN A 4 -7.88 17.46 2.68
N ILE A 5 -6.54 17.36 2.70
CA ILE A 5 -5.83 16.32 3.45
C ILE A 5 -5.92 16.58 4.96
N ALA A 6 -5.85 17.85 5.39
CA ALA A 6 -5.94 18.23 6.81
C ALA A 6 -7.28 17.80 7.43
N ASN A 7 -8.40 18.05 6.73
CA ASN A 7 -9.74 17.69 7.22
C ASN A 7 -9.97 16.17 7.28
N HIS A 8 -9.23 15.38 6.51
CA HIS A 8 -9.30 13.91 6.57
C HIS A 8 -8.53 13.31 7.75
N ARG A 9 -7.68 14.08 8.45
CA ARG A 9 -6.97 13.58 9.65
C ARG A 9 -7.74 13.80 10.94
N GLU A 10 -8.76 14.66 10.93
CA GLU A 10 -9.66 14.84 12.07
C GLU A 10 -10.38 13.51 12.38
N GLN A 11 -10.42 13.11 13.66
CA GLN A 11 -11.01 11.85 14.13
C GLN A 11 -10.34 10.57 13.61
N ALA A 12 -9.16 10.65 13.02
CA ALA A 12 -8.42 9.46 12.61
C ALA A 12 -7.90 8.68 13.82
N GLU A 13 -7.88 7.37 13.70
CA GLU A 13 -7.10 6.51 14.59
C GLU A 13 -5.63 6.66 14.21
N ILE A 14 -4.80 7.16 15.13
CA ILE A 14 -3.37 7.39 14.89
C ILE A 14 -2.56 6.53 15.87
N TYR A 15 -1.62 5.78 15.30
CA TYR A 15 -0.70 4.93 16.04
C TYR A 15 0.73 5.41 15.77
N ASN A 16 1.56 5.52 16.81
CA ASN A 16 2.94 6.04 16.71
C ASN A 16 4.01 5.06 17.22
N GLU A 17 3.61 3.94 17.80
CA GLU A 17 4.54 2.92 18.27
C GLU A 17 4.87 1.97 17.14
N GLY A 18 6.17 1.78 16.81
CA GLY A 18 6.58 1.06 15.59
C GLY A 18 6.01 -0.36 15.45
N SER A 19 6.00 -1.14 16.54
CA SER A 19 5.41 -2.49 16.56
C SER A 19 3.90 -2.44 16.32
N LEU A 20 3.21 -1.52 16.97
CA LEU A 20 1.77 -1.31 16.81
C LEU A 20 1.42 -0.82 15.40
N CYS A 21 2.24 0.05 14.82
CA CYS A 21 2.09 0.56 13.46
C CYS A 21 2.16 -0.58 12.43
N LYS A 22 3.16 -1.47 12.56
CA LYS A 22 3.28 -2.66 11.71
C LYS A 22 2.05 -3.56 11.86
N GLN A 23 1.65 -3.86 13.09
CA GLN A 23 0.46 -4.68 13.36
C GLN A 23 -0.81 -4.07 12.76
N LYS A 24 -1.06 -2.77 12.98
CA LYS A 24 -2.24 -2.06 12.49
C LYS A 24 -2.27 -1.95 10.97
N SER A 25 -1.10 -1.79 10.33
CA SER A 25 -1.00 -1.80 8.86
C SER A 25 -1.39 -3.16 8.29
N ILE A 26 -0.88 -4.25 8.85
CA ILE A 26 -1.21 -5.63 8.42
C ILE A 26 -2.70 -5.91 8.66
N GLN A 27 -3.22 -5.52 9.82
CA GLN A 27 -4.64 -5.67 10.15
C GLN A 27 -5.51 -4.91 9.14
N LEU A 28 -5.17 -3.66 8.84
CA LEU A 28 -5.90 -2.82 7.88
C LEU A 28 -5.89 -3.44 6.47
N LEU A 29 -4.76 -3.95 5.99
CA LEU A 29 -4.70 -4.65 4.71
C LEU A 29 -5.63 -5.87 4.70
N GLY A 30 -5.63 -6.66 5.77
CA GLY A 30 -6.55 -7.78 5.95
C GLY A 30 -8.03 -7.37 5.99
N GLU A 31 -8.38 -6.31 6.73
CA GLU A 31 -9.73 -5.73 6.79
C GLU A 31 -10.21 -5.27 5.40
N LEU A 32 -9.30 -4.79 4.56
CA LEU A 32 -9.58 -4.35 3.20
C LEU A 32 -9.52 -5.48 2.17
N GLY A 33 -9.24 -6.73 2.56
CA GLY A 33 -9.08 -7.84 1.62
C GLY A 33 -7.88 -7.68 0.67
N LEU A 34 -6.86 -6.94 1.09
CA LEU A 34 -5.61 -6.74 0.36
C LEU A 34 -4.50 -7.63 0.94
N PRO A 35 -3.51 -8.05 0.13
CA PRO A 35 -2.45 -8.94 0.58
C PRO A 35 -1.57 -8.26 1.64
N LYS A 36 -1.21 -9.01 2.69
CA LYS A 36 -0.61 -8.43 3.91
C LYS A 36 0.84 -8.00 3.74
N GLY A 37 1.51 -8.47 2.70
CA GLY A 37 2.89 -8.10 2.33
C GLY A 37 2.97 -6.97 1.30
N LEU A 38 1.89 -6.24 1.02
CA LEU A 38 1.86 -5.18 0.00
C LEU A 38 2.78 -3.99 0.30
N LEU A 39 3.17 -3.81 1.56
CA LEU A 39 3.94 -2.67 2.05
C LEU A 39 5.19 -3.15 2.83
N PRO A 40 6.36 -2.49 2.66
CA PRO A 40 7.52 -2.74 3.51
C PRO A 40 7.36 -2.01 4.86
N LEU A 41 7.20 -2.77 5.95
CA LEU A 41 6.78 -2.24 7.26
C LEU A 41 7.90 -2.09 8.30
N ASP A 42 9.18 -2.10 7.90
CA ASP A 42 10.32 -2.21 8.83
C ASP A 42 10.63 -0.93 9.63
N ASP A 43 10.38 0.25 9.05
CA ASP A 43 10.78 1.55 9.62
C ASP A 43 9.59 2.52 9.82
N ILE A 44 8.39 1.96 10.03
CA ILE A 44 7.17 2.77 10.21
C ILE A 44 7.17 3.43 11.59
N VAL A 45 6.86 4.73 11.59
CA VAL A 45 6.79 5.57 12.79
C VAL A 45 5.39 6.06 13.08
N GLU A 46 4.50 6.09 12.08
CA GLU A 46 3.13 6.56 12.25
C GLU A 46 2.22 5.86 11.24
N VAL A 47 1.05 5.43 11.69
CA VAL A 47 -0.04 4.96 10.83
C VAL A 47 -1.29 5.67 11.25
N GLY A 48 -2.00 6.25 10.29
CA GLY A 48 -3.28 6.89 10.52
C GLY A 48 -4.36 6.31 9.64
N TYR A 49 -5.55 6.13 10.21
CA TYR A 49 -6.73 5.73 9.46
C TYR A 49 -7.95 6.52 9.93
N ASN A 50 -8.54 7.28 9.02
CA ASN A 50 -9.85 7.86 9.20
C ASN A 50 -10.92 6.94 8.57
N ARG A 51 -11.63 6.18 9.42
CA ARG A 51 -12.68 5.26 8.99
C ARG A 51 -13.86 5.95 8.28
N THR A 52 -14.19 7.18 8.68
CA THR A 52 -15.29 7.95 8.11
C THR A 52 -15.02 8.32 6.65
N THR A 53 -13.79 8.70 6.33
CA THR A 53 -13.42 9.19 4.99
C THR A 53 -12.72 8.14 4.13
N GLY A 54 -12.26 7.06 4.74
CA GLY A 54 -11.41 6.07 4.08
C GLY A 54 -9.97 6.55 3.89
N PHE A 55 -9.57 7.69 4.44
CA PHE A 55 -8.22 8.22 4.27
C PHE A 55 -7.23 7.50 5.18
N VAL A 56 -6.14 7.02 4.59
CA VAL A 56 -5.05 6.35 5.31
C VAL A 56 -3.73 7.03 4.99
N TRP A 57 -2.83 7.00 5.96
CA TRP A 57 -1.45 7.36 5.72
C TRP A 57 -0.50 6.53 6.57
N LEU A 58 0.73 6.42 6.08
CA LEU A 58 1.82 5.71 6.69
C LEU A 58 3.06 6.59 6.58
N LYS A 59 3.74 6.82 7.69
CA LYS A 59 5.03 7.50 7.72
C LYS A 59 6.14 6.55 8.11
N GLN A 60 7.28 6.68 7.45
CA GLN A 60 8.49 5.90 7.69
C GLN A 60 9.70 6.83 7.83
N LYS A 61 10.72 6.40 8.58
CA LYS A 61 11.90 7.23 8.92
C LYS A 61 12.65 7.74 7.69
N LYS A 62 12.68 6.96 6.62
CA LYS A 62 13.42 7.22 5.39
C LYS A 62 12.68 6.61 4.21
N ARG A 63 12.93 7.12 3.00
CA ARG A 63 12.49 6.46 1.76
C ARG A 63 13.10 5.05 1.69
N THR A 64 12.30 4.07 1.28
CA THR A 64 12.71 2.66 1.20
C THR A 64 12.41 2.12 -0.18
N GLU A 65 13.34 1.34 -0.73
CA GLU A 65 13.09 0.52 -1.91
C GLU A 65 12.87 -0.93 -1.49
N HIS A 66 11.86 -1.57 -2.06
CA HIS A 66 11.54 -2.97 -1.86
C HIS A 66 11.52 -3.69 -3.21
N LYS A 67 11.96 -4.95 -3.23
CA LYS A 67 11.91 -5.79 -4.43
C LYS A 67 10.94 -6.95 -4.20
N PHE A 68 9.80 -6.90 -4.87
CA PHE A 68 8.89 -8.03 -4.95
C PHE A 68 9.50 -9.11 -5.86
N ARG A 69 10.20 -10.06 -5.25
CA ARG A 69 11.00 -11.07 -5.96
C ARG A 69 10.16 -11.93 -6.90
N ALA A 70 8.95 -12.30 -6.47
CA ALA A 70 8.03 -13.14 -7.24
C ALA A 70 7.65 -12.54 -8.61
N ILE A 71 7.66 -11.21 -8.74
CA ILE A 71 7.33 -10.50 -10.00
C ILE A 71 8.50 -9.70 -10.58
N GLY A 72 9.67 -9.76 -9.93
CA GLY A 72 10.88 -9.05 -10.34
C GLY A 72 10.75 -7.52 -10.35
N ARG A 73 9.86 -6.93 -9.53
CA ARG A 73 9.62 -5.48 -9.53
C ARG A 73 10.29 -4.79 -8.36
N ASN A 74 10.98 -3.69 -8.65
CA ASN A 74 11.48 -2.75 -7.65
C ASN A 74 10.45 -1.63 -7.45
N VAL A 75 10.10 -1.37 -6.21
CA VAL A 75 9.13 -0.36 -5.81
C VAL A 75 9.76 0.55 -4.77
N SER A 76 9.63 1.86 -4.94
CA SER A 76 10.09 2.84 -3.97
C SER A 76 8.91 3.44 -3.22
N TYR A 77 9.06 3.56 -1.91
CA TYR A 77 8.10 4.15 -0.98
C TYR A 77 8.74 5.36 -0.32
N ASP A 78 8.12 6.53 -0.49
CA ASP A 78 8.55 7.79 0.11
C ASP A 78 8.31 7.80 1.63
N THR A 79 8.78 8.84 2.33
CA THR A 79 8.65 8.93 3.80
C THR A 79 7.21 9.07 4.28
N GLU A 80 6.30 9.50 3.42
CA GLU A 80 4.86 9.53 3.66
C GLU A 80 4.12 8.93 2.46
N VAL A 81 3.35 7.87 2.71
CA VAL A 81 2.46 7.22 1.74
C VAL A 81 1.03 7.51 2.17
N THR A 82 0.18 7.90 1.24
CA THR A 82 -1.24 8.17 1.51
C THR A 82 -2.14 7.50 0.49
N ALA A 83 -3.37 7.19 0.87
CA ALA A 83 -4.40 6.66 -0.03
C ALA A 83 -5.81 6.90 0.51
N ILE A 84 -6.80 6.72 -0.36
CA ILE A 84 -8.20 6.51 0.00
C ILE A 84 -8.52 5.03 -0.18
N VAL A 85 -8.92 4.35 0.88
CA VAL A 85 -9.18 2.91 0.89
C VAL A 85 -10.67 2.60 0.83
N LYS A 86 -10.99 1.49 0.18
CA LYS A 86 -12.29 0.81 0.14
C LYS A 86 -12.04 -0.70 0.11
N ASP A 87 -13.10 -1.48 0.23
CA ASP A 87 -13.03 -2.93 0.04
C ASP A 87 -12.22 -3.28 -1.22
N ARG A 88 -11.14 -4.04 -1.02
CA ARG A 88 -10.18 -4.53 -2.03
C ARG A 88 -9.55 -3.45 -2.91
N GLN A 89 -9.50 -2.20 -2.44
CA GLN A 89 -9.05 -1.09 -3.28
C GLN A 89 -8.37 0.03 -2.50
N MET A 90 -7.28 0.56 -3.07
CA MET A 90 -6.65 1.83 -2.71
C MET A 90 -6.67 2.76 -3.92
N ARG A 91 -7.14 3.98 -3.75
CA ARG A 91 -7.14 5.02 -4.79
C ARG A 91 -6.39 6.25 -4.32
N ARG A 92 -5.99 7.10 -5.29
CA ARG A 92 -5.24 8.33 -5.03
C ARG A 92 -3.98 8.04 -4.19
N VAL A 93 -3.34 6.91 -4.49
CA VAL A 93 -2.10 6.52 -3.83
C VAL A 93 -1.03 7.56 -4.13
N THR A 94 -0.32 7.99 -3.10
CA THR A 94 0.83 8.91 -3.21
C THR A 94 2.05 8.31 -2.53
N GLY A 95 3.25 8.72 -2.96
CA GLY A 95 4.49 8.28 -2.34
C GLY A 95 4.95 6.87 -2.76
N VAL A 96 4.29 6.26 -3.75
CA VAL A 96 4.65 4.92 -4.27
C VAL A 96 5.01 5.00 -5.75
N LYS A 97 6.15 4.45 -6.13
CA LYS A 97 6.59 4.34 -7.53
C LYS A 97 7.11 2.93 -7.83
N SER A 98 6.71 2.38 -8.97
CA SER A 98 7.29 1.14 -9.53
C SER A 98 8.37 1.48 -10.54
N LYS A 99 9.45 0.70 -10.57
CA LYS A 99 10.48 0.80 -11.59
C LYS A 99 10.09 -0.01 -12.82
N GLU A 100 9.88 0.68 -13.94
CA GLU A 100 9.65 0.10 -15.26
C GLU A 100 10.87 0.38 -16.15
N PHE A 101 11.63 -0.67 -16.49
CA PHE A 101 12.90 -0.56 -17.23
C PHE A 101 13.85 0.47 -16.58
N LEU A 102 13.96 1.67 -17.17
CA LEU A 102 14.82 2.76 -16.73
C LEU A 102 14.07 3.89 -16.00
N LEU A 103 12.74 3.86 -15.95
CA LEU A 103 11.90 4.94 -15.43
C LEU A 103 11.15 4.53 -14.17
N TRP A 104 11.02 5.47 -13.23
CA TRP A 104 10.14 5.33 -12.07
C TRP A 104 8.76 5.87 -12.40
N VAL A 105 7.74 5.02 -12.29
CA VAL A 105 6.35 5.32 -12.62
C VAL A 105 5.53 5.36 -11.33
N THR A 106 4.79 6.46 -11.12
CA THR A 106 3.90 6.61 -9.96
C THR A 106 2.74 5.63 -10.02
N ILE A 107 2.40 5.04 -8.87
CA ILE A 107 1.18 4.25 -8.69
C ILE A 107 0.12 5.15 -8.07
N SER A 108 -1.07 5.18 -8.64
CA SER A 108 -2.22 5.93 -8.14
C SER A 108 -3.38 5.06 -7.69
N ASP A 109 -3.48 3.84 -8.21
CA ASP A 109 -4.60 2.95 -7.96
C ASP A 109 -4.11 1.51 -7.76
N ILE A 110 -4.67 0.83 -6.78
CA ILE A 110 -4.41 -0.58 -6.48
C ILE A 110 -5.76 -1.24 -6.22
N TYR A 111 -6.07 -2.35 -6.88
CA TYR A 111 -7.32 -3.05 -6.65
C TYR A 111 -7.25 -4.53 -6.99
N ILE A 112 -8.12 -5.31 -6.36
CA ILE A 112 -8.41 -6.71 -6.72
C ILE A 112 -9.82 -6.74 -7.32
N ASP A 113 -9.94 -7.31 -8.53
CA ASP A 113 -11.24 -7.42 -9.18
C ASP A 113 -12.09 -8.50 -8.49
N SER A 114 -13.35 -8.17 -8.21
CA SER A 114 -14.33 -9.13 -7.67
C SER A 114 -14.53 -10.38 -8.54
N GLY A 115 -14.30 -10.29 -9.85
CA GLY A 115 -14.37 -11.42 -10.78
C GLY A 115 -13.15 -12.34 -10.75
N ASP A 116 -12.01 -11.88 -10.23
CA ASP A 116 -10.79 -12.68 -10.11
C ASP A 116 -9.97 -12.25 -8.89
N LEU A 117 -10.28 -12.86 -7.75
CA LEU A 117 -9.60 -12.58 -6.46
C LEU A 117 -8.14 -13.06 -6.43
N THR A 118 -7.68 -13.78 -7.46
CA THR A 118 -6.31 -14.26 -7.53
C THR A 118 -5.34 -13.22 -8.08
N LYS A 119 -5.87 -12.09 -8.58
CA LYS A 119 -5.11 -11.05 -9.25
C LYS A 119 -5.29 -9.68 -8.61
N ILE A 120 -4.18 -8.95 -8.53
CA ILE A 120 -4.12 -7.57 -8.07
C ILE A 120 -3.57 -6.69 -9.19
N THR A 121 -4.21 -5.53 -9.39
CA THR A 121 -3.88 -4.57 -10.44
C THR A 121 -3.37 -3.27 -9.85
N PHE A 122 -2.29 -2.75 -10.43
CA PHE A 122 -1.66 -1.47 -10.10
C PHE A 122 -1.77 -0.54 -11.29
N GLY A 123 -2.42 0.60 -11.10
CA GLY A 123 -2.62 1.65 -12.10
C GLY A 123 -1.78 2.88 -11.82
N ASN A 124 -1.42 3.58 -12.88
CA ASN A 124 -0.79 4.89 -12.81
C ASN A 124 -1.79 6.01 -13.20
N PRO A 125 -1.44 7.29 -12.95
CA PRO A 125 -2.33 8.42 -13.29
C PRO A 125 -2.66 8.57 -14.78
N THR A 126 -1.90 7.92 -15.67
CA THR A 126 -2.12 7.98 -17.12
C THR A 126 -3.08 6.88 -17.62
N GLY A 127 -3.64 6.07 -16.72
CA GLY A 127 -4.56 4.98 -17.05
C GLY A 127 -3.87 3.67 -17.49
N ILE A 128 -2.54 3.60 -17.45
CA ILE A 128 -1.81 2.36 -17.70
C ILE A 128 -1.79 1.54 -16.42
N SER A 129 -2.05 0.24 -16.55
CA SER A 129 -2.04 -0.67 -15.42
C SER A 129 -1.25 -1.95 -15.70
N ARG A 130 -0.89 -2.63 -14.62
CA ARG A 130 -0.24 -3.96 -14.61
C ARG A 130 -0.94 -4.84 -13.59
N THR A 131 -1.13 -6.09 -13.94
CA THR A 131 -1.82 -7.08 -13.11
C THR A 131 -0.86 -8.21 -12.77
N PHE A 132 -0.89 -8.65 -11.52
CA PHE A 132 -0.01 -9.67 -10.98
C PHE A 132 -0.79 -10.63 -10.07
N PRO A 133 -0.27 -11.84 -9.79
CA PRO A 133 -0.87 -12.73 -8.81
C PRO A 133 -0.85 -12.12 -7.41
N VAL A 134 -1.94 -12.23 -6.65
CA VAL A 134 -2.02 -11.78 -5.25
C VAL A 134 -0.96 -12.43 -4.37
N SER A 135 -0.66 -13.71 -4.63
CA SER A 135 0.37 -14.48 -3.90
C SER A 135 1.76 -13.85 -3.93
N ALA A 136 2.07 -13.00 -4.92
CA ALA A 136 3.35 -12.30 -5.01
C ALA A 136 3.52 -11.17 -3.97
N PHE A 137 2.43 -10.81 -3.28
CA PHE A 137 2.37 -9.71 -2.31
C PHE A 137 1.96 -10.19 -0.93
N GLU A 138 1.87 -11.50 -0.69
CA GLU A 138 1.70 -12.02 0.67
C GLU A 138 2.98 -11.89 1.48
N LEU A 139 2.88 -12.03 2.81
CA LEU A 139 4.06 -12.02 3.68
C LEU A 139 5.05 -13.11 3.25
N GLU A 140 6.35 -12.83 3.34
CA GLU A 140 7.40 -13.74 2.84
C GLU A 140 7.29 -15.15 3.44
N GLU A 141 6.97 -15.26 4.73
CA GLU A 141 6.72 -16.53 5.45
C GLU A 141 5.57 -17.35 4.81
N GLU A 142 4.55 -16.67 4.28
CA GLU A 142 3.39 -17.30 3.63
C GLU A 142 3.68 -17.69 2.17
N GLN A 143 4.62 -16.98 1.52
CA GLN A 143 5.08 -17.32 0.17
C GLN A 143 5.92 -18.61 0.17
N GLU A 144 6.72 -18.84 1.22
CA GLU A 144 7.54 -20.04 1.35
C GLU A 144 6.72 -21.29 1.66
N ALA A 145 5.64 -21.17 2.44
CA ALA A 145 4.72 -22.28 2.74
C ALA A 145 3.86 -22.73 1.54
N LYS A 146 3.77 -21.91 0.49
CA LYS A 146 3.00 -22.17 -0.74
C LYS A 146 3.86 -22.66 -1.92
N LYS A 147 5.18 -22.81 -1.72
CA LYS A 147 6.10 -23.47 -2.68
C LYS A 147 6.08 -24.97 -2.51
#